data_AF-A0A8B7IE48-F1
#
_entry.id   AF-A0A8B7IE48-F1
#
_cell.length_a   1.000
_cell.length_b   1.000
_cell.length_c   1.000
_cell.angle_alpha   90.00
_cell.angle_beta   90.00
_cell.angle_gamma   90.00
#
_symmetry.space_group_name_H-M   'P 1'
#
loop_
_entity.id
_entity.type
_entity.pdbx_description
1 polymer ?
#
loop_
_entity_poly.entity_id
_entity_poly.type
_entity_poly.pdbx_seq_one_letter_code
_entity_poly.pdbx_strand_id
1 'polypeptide(L)'
;MYEVSFYSNAVISYDGSIFWLPPAIYKSACKIEVKHFPFDQQNCTMKFRSWTYDRTEIDLVLKSDVASLDDFTPSGEWDIVALPGRRNENPDDSTYVDITYDFIIRRKPLFYTINLIIPCILITSLAILVFYLPSDCGEKMTLCISVLLALTVFLLLISKIVPPTSLDVPLVGKYLMFTMVLVTFSIVTSVCVLNVHHRSPTTHTMPPWVRTLFLRKLPALLFMKQPRQNCARQRLRQRRHTQERQPRPLCSWATLGRF
;
A
#
# COMPACT_ATOMS: atom_id res chain seq x y z
N MET A 1 -30.02 12.94 14.66
CA MET A 1 -30.94 13.46 15.70
C MET A 1 -30.61 14.93 15.89
N TYR A 2 -31.57 15.82 15.68
CA TYR A 2 -31.39 17.25 15.89
C TYR A 2 -31.49 17.53 17.39
N GLU A 3 -30.38 17.88 18.02
CA GLU A 3 -30.36 18.36 19.41
C GLU A 3 -30.37 19.88 19.38
N VAL A 4 -31.51 20.48 19.77
CA VAL A 4 -31.63 21.93 19.87
C VAL A 4 -30.70 22.42 20.96
N SER A 5 -29.60 23.05 20.55
CA SER A 5 -28.61 23.64 21.46
C SER A 5 -28.88 25.13 21.69
N PHE A 6 -29.66 25.78 20.82
CA PHE A 6 -29.95 27.21 20.89
C PHE A 6 -31.32 27.55 20.29
N TYR A 7 -32.15 28.27 21.04
CA TYR A 7 -33.41 28.85 20.55
C TYR A 7 -33.14 30.30 20.13
N SER A 8 -33.23 30.59 18.83
CA SER A 8 -33.04 31.94 18.29
C SER A 8 -34.36 32.69 18.12
N ASN A 9 -34.29 34.02 18.16
CA ASN A 9 -35.43 34.90 17.88
C ASN A 9 -35.81 34.87 16.39
N ALA A 10 -37.09 35.07 16.09
CA ALA A 10 -37.60 35.30 14.73
C ALA A 10 -37.81 36.81 14.48
N VAL A 11 -37.67 37.23 13.23
CA VAL A 11 -37.93 38.61 12.78
C VAL A 11 -39.29 38.64 12.09
N ILE A 12 -40.15 39.57 12.50
CA ILE A 12 -41.50 39.73 11.97
C ILE A 12 -41.59 41.07 11.24
N SER A 13 -42.06 41.02 10.00
CA SER A 13 -42.29 42.20 9.16
C SER A 13 -43.73 42.73 9.31
N TYR A 14 -43.96 43.98 8.88
CA TYR A 14 -45.26 44.64 8.99
C TYR A 14 -46.38 43.97 8.17
N ASP A 15 -46.02 43.20 7.14
CA ASP A 15 -46.93 42.45 6.27
C ASP A 15 -47.32 41.08 6.83
N GLY A 16 -46.79 40.72 8.01
CA GLY A 16 -46.99 39.43 8.65
C GLY A 16 -46.02 38.34 8.19
N SER A 17 -45.04 38.65 7.33
CA SER A 17 -43.99 37.69 6.98
C SER A 17 -43.02 37.46 8.15
N ILE A 18 -42.67 36.19 8.38
CA ILE A 18 -41.80 35.78 9.48
C ILE A 18 -40.52 35.18 8.90
N PHE A 19 -39.37 35.71 9.31
CA PHE A 19 -38.05 35.18 8.97
C PHE A 19 -37.38 34.59 10.20
N TRP A 20 -36.98 33.32 10.13
CA TRP A 20 -36.34 32.61 11.23
C TRP A 20 -35.16 31.79 10.72
N LEU A 21 -33.99 31.98 11.33
CA LEU A 21 -32.73 31.32 10.95
C LEU A 21 -32.01 30.80 12.20
N PRO A 22 -32.36 29.60 12.70
CA PRO A 22 -31.69 28.99 13.84
C PRO A 22 -30.33 28.39 13.44
N PRO A 23 -29.24 28.66 14.19
CA PRO A 23 -27.98 27.96 13.98
C PRO A 23 -28.10 26.51 14.47
N ALA A 24 -27.59 25.56 13.67
CA ALA A 24 -27.69 24.14 13.97
C ALA A 24 -26.46 23.36 13.49
N ILE A 25 -26.04 22.37 14.29
CA ILE A 25 -25.03 21.39 13.90
C ILE A 25 -25.74 20.06 13.65
N TYR A 26 -25.74 19.61 12.40
CA TYR A 26 -26.36 18.34 12.02
C TYR A 26 -25.31 17.23 11.90
N LYS A 27 -25.62 16.08 12.52
CA LYS A 27 -24.90 14.83 12.29
C LYS A 27 -25.78 13.93 11.41
N SER A 28 -25.47 13.89 10.13
CA SER A 28 -26.12 13.01 9.16
C SER A 28 -25.41 11.65 9.11
N ALA A 29 -26.16 10.61 8.75
CA ALA A 29 -25.59 9.31 8.43
C ALA A 29 -25.67 9.12 6.91
N CYS A 30 -24.52 9.02 6.26
CA CYS A 30 -24.44 8.66 4.84
C CYS A 30 -23.58 7.42 4.63
N LYS A 31 -23.93 6.64 3.61
CA LYS A 31 -23.10 5.52 3.16
C LYS A 31 -21.88 6.07 2.43
N ILE A 32 -20.70 5.59 2.79
CA ILE A 32 -19.43 6.01 2.19
C ILE A 32 -18.99 4.97 1.16
N GLU A 33 -18.68 5.43 -0.05
CA GLU A 33 -18.18 4.58 -1.14
C GLU A 33 -16.65 4.62 -1.17
N VAL A 34 -16.01 3.51 -0.78
CA VAL A 34 -14.53 3.45 -0.63
C VAL A 34 -13.80 2.92 -1.86
N LYS A 35 -14.50 2.56 -2.94
CA LYS A 35 -13.93 1.86 -4.11
C LYS A 35 -12.69 2.56 -4.70
N HIS A 36 -12.74 3.88 -4.87
CA HIS A 36 -11.68 4.67 -5.49
C HIS A 36 -10.85 5.50 -4.50
N PHE A 37 -10.88 5.16 -3.21
CA PHE A 37 -10.07 5.82 -2.19
C PHE A 37 -8.58 5.89 -2.61
N PRO A 38 -7.87 7.03 -2.43
CA PRO A 38 -8.28 8.33 -1.86
C PRO A 38 -8.80 9.34 -2.90
N PHE A 39 -9.03 8.91 -4.14
CA PHE A 39 -9.58 9.71 -5.23
C PHE A 39 -11.10 9.56 -5.33
N ASP A 40 -11.75 9.43 -4.16
CA ASP A 40 -13.17 9.19 -4.02
C ASP A 40 -13.99 10.48 -4.08
N GLN A 41 -15.21 10.33 -4.61
CA GLN A 41 -16.27 11.31 -4.53
C GLN A 41 -17.41 10.69 -3.72
N GLN A 42 -17.92 11.45 -2.75
CA GLN A 42 -19.01 11.01 -1.87
C GLN A 42 -20.26 11.82 -2.18
N ASN A 43 -21.41 11.16 -2.08
CA ASN A 43 -22.72 11.79 -2.20
C ASN A 43 -23.51 11.53 -0.90
N CYS A 44 -23.53 12.52 -0.02
CA CYS A 44 -24.20 12.42 1.27
C CYS A 44 -25.47 13.27 1.27
N THR A 45 -26.62 12.67 1.54
CA THR A 45 -27.90 13.37 1.48
C THR A 45 -28.35 13.82 2.87
N MET A 46 -28.86 15.04 2.99
CA MET A 46 -29.57 15.52 4.18
C MET A 46 -31.03 15.77 3.85
N LYS A 47 -31.93 15.12 4.59
CA LYS A 47 -33.38 15.24 4.41
C LYS A 47 -33.99 16.10 5.51
N PHE A 48 -34.73 17.12 5.11
CA PHE A 48 -35.47 18.02 5.99
C PHE A 48 -36.96 17.86 5.73
N ARG A 49 -37.70 17.58 6.79
CA ARG A 49 -39.15 17.41 6.78
C ARG A 49 -39.73 17.84 8.13
N SER A 50 -40.98 18.28 8.12
CA SER A 50 -41.77 18.49 9.34
C SER A 50 -42.09 17.15 10.00
N TRP A 51 -41.81 17.04 11.30
CA TRP A 51 -42.15 15.82 12.05
C TRP A 51 -43.65 15.74 12.40
N THR A 52 -44.29 16.90 12.62
CA THR A 52 -45.65 16.98 13.19
C THR A 52 -46.74 17.23 12.16
N TYR A 53 -46.41 17.88 11.05
CA TYR A 53 -47.37 18.30 10.03
C TYR A 53 -47.05 17.66 8.70
N ASP A 54 -48.10 17.36 7.95
CA ASP A 54 -48.01 16.80 6.61
C ASP A 54 -48.25 17.86 5.52
N ARG A 55 -48.08 17.46 4.25
CA ARG A 55 -48.20 18.35 3.09
C ARG A 55 -49.54 19.11 3.02
N THR A 56 -50.62 18.54 3.55
CA THR A 56 -51.96 19.17 3.55
C THR A 56 -52.04 20.40 4.44
N GLU A 57 -51.15 20.51 5.42
CA GLU A 57 -51.13 21.61 6.40
C GLU A 57 -49.96 22.55 6.15
N ILE A 58 -48.79 22.01 5.75
CA ILE A 58 -47.59 22.79 5.46
C ILE A 58 -47.01 22.35 4.12
N ASP A 59 -46.89 23.29 3.17
CA ASP A 59 -46.13 23.07 1.94
C ASP A 59 -44.71 23.62 2.07
N LEU A 60 -43.72 22.75 1.84
CA LEU A 60 -42.31 23.10 1.88
C LEU A 60 -41.85 23.50 0.47
N VAL A 61 -41.38 24.73 0.31
CA VAL A 61 -40.90 25.27 -0.97
C VAL A 61 -39.42 25.61 -0.87
N LEU A 62 -38.62 25.18 -1.85
CA LEU A 62 -37.21 25.57 -1.92
C LEU A 62 -37.10 27.03 -2.35
N LYS A 63 -36.30 27.80 -1.62
CA LYS A 63 -35.97 29.18 -2.00
C LYS A 63 -35.04 29.22 -3.22
N SER A 64 -34.18 28.22 -3.37
CA SER A 64 -33.18 28.08 -4.43
C SER A 64 -32.93 26.59 -4.67
N ASP A 65 -32.66 26.22 -5.93
CA ASP A 65 -32.31 24.84 -6.31
C ASP A 65 -30.89 24.44 -5.87
N VAL A 66 -30.09 25.40 -5.38
CA VAL A 66 -28.72 25.17 -4.90
C VAL A 66 -28.55 25.85 -3.54
N ALA A 67 -27.90 25.16 -2.61
CA ALA A 67 -27.55 25.72 -1.31
C ALA A 67 -26.49 26.83 -1.46
N SER A 68 -26.65 27.93 -0.72
CA SER A 68 -25.69 29.04 -0.72
C SER A 68 -24.39 28.65 -0.03
N LEU A 69 -23.27 29.14 -0.56
CA LEU A 69 -21.91 28.92 -0.05
C LEU A 69 -21.22 30.24 0.36
N ASP A 70 -21.99 31.32 0.53
CA ASP A 70 -21.45 32.68 0.71
C ASP A 70 -20.56 32.82 1.94
N ASP A 71 -20.94 32.18 3.06
CA ASP A 71 -20.18 32.17 4.33
C ASP A 71 -19.40 30.86 4.53
N PHE A 72 -19.07 30.14 3.45
CA PHE A 72 -18.36 28.87 3.56
C PHE A 72 -16.85 29.06 3.74
N THR A 73 -16.32 28.53 4.84
CA THR A 73 -14.87 28.39 5.02
C THR A 73 -14.39 27.07 4.40
N PRO A 74 -13.44 27.09 3.45
CA PRO A 74 -13.00 25.89 2.75
C PRO A 74 -12.33 24.87 3.67
N SER A 75 -12.63 23.58 3.46
CA SER A 75 -12.05 22.48 4.23
C SER A 75 -10.67 22.08 3.69
N GLY A 76 -9.79 21.64 4.61
CA GLY A 76 -8.46 21.14 4.29
C GLY A 76 -8.46 19.72 3.70
N GLU A 77 -9.52 18.94 3.89
CA GLU A 77 -9.59 17.54 3.44
C GLU A 77 -10.60 17.33 2.29
N TRP A 78 -11.65 18.15 2.22
CA TRP A 78 -12.75 17.97 1.28
C TRP A 78 -13.02 19.23 0.47
N ASP A 79 -13.34 19.04 -0.81
CA ASP A 79 -13.87 20.08 -1.69
C ASP A 79 -15.35 19.81 -1.95
N ILE A 80 -16.16 20.86 -1.86
CA ILE A 80 -17.57 20.80 -2.24
C ILE A 80 -17.64 20.96 -3.77
N VAL A 81 -18.13 19.93 -4.46
CA VAL A 81 -18.27 19.93 -5.91
C VAL A 81 -19.63 20.51 -6.31
N ALA A 82 -20.70 20.07 -5.63
CA ALA A 82 -22.05 20.55 -5.87
C ALA A 82 -22.96 20.32 -4.65
N LEU A 83 -23.97 21.19 -4.51
CA LEU A 83 -24.98 21.15 -3.44
C LEU A 83 -26.40 21.38 -3.97
N PRO A 84 -26.92 20.51 -4.86
CA PRO A 84 -28.29 20.65 -5.33
C PRO A 84 -29.29 20.35 -4.21
N GLY A 85 -30.34 21.16 -4.15
CA GLY A 85 -31.55 20.93 -3.36
C GLY A 85 -32.64 20.38 -4.25
N ARG A 86 -33.40 19.41 -3.75
CA ARG A 86 -34.54 18.80 -4.46
C ARG A 86 -35.71 18.65 -3.51
N ARG A 87 -36.91 19.02 -3.98
CA ARG A 87 -38.17 18.70 -3.32
C ARG A 87 -38.63 17.32 -3.77
N ASN A 88 -38.84 16.39 -2.86
CA ASN A 88 -39.38 15.08 -3.21
C ASN A 88 -40.81 14.95 -2.69
N GLU A 89 -41.67 14.44 -3.57
CA GLU A 89 -43.00 13.98 -3.25
C GLU A 89 -43.04 12.47 -3.49
N ASN A 90 -43.67 11.72 -2.59
CA ASN A 90 -43.82 10.29 -2.79
C ASN A 90 -45.11 10.03 -3.60
N PRO A 91 -45.06 9.39 -4.77
CA PRO A 91 -46.26 9.08 -5.54
C PRO A 91 -47.20 8.11 -4.82
N ASP A 92 -46.67 7.22 -3.98
CA ASP A 92 -47.46 6.25 -3.21
C ASP A 92 -48.10 6.87 -1.95
N ASP A 93 -47.55 7.99 -1.47
CA ASP A 93 -48.02 8.70 -0.28
C ASP A 93 -48.09 10.19 -0.55
N SER A 94 -49.29 10.65 -0.94
CA SER A 94 -49.53 12.05 -1.33
C SER A 94 -49.31 13.07 -0.21
N THR A 95 -49.27 12.63 1.07
CA THR A 95 -49.03 13.52 2.21
C THR A 95 -47.53 13.71 2.50
N TYR A 96 -46.67 12.87 1.92
CA TYR A 96 -45.23 12.93 2.07
C TYR A 96 -44.63 14.08 1.26
N VAL A 97 -43.97 15.02 1.95
CA VAL A 97 -43.11 16.04 1.34
C VAL A 97 -41.82 16.17 2.12
N ASP A 98 -40.68 16.16 1.43
CA ASP A 98 -39.38 16.48 2.01
C ASP A 98 -38.54 17.38 1.10
N ILE A 99 -37.58 18.09 1.71
CA ILE A 99 -36.52 18.80 1.01
C ILE A 99 -35.23 18.05 1.28
N THR A 100 -34.58 17.57 0.23
CA THR A 100 -33.30 16.87 0.31
C THR A 100 -32.21 17.70 -0.32
N TYR A 101 -31.11 17.90 0.40
CA TYR A 101 -29.87 18.46 -0.14
C TYR A 101 -28.83 17.36 -0.33
N ASP A 102 -28.28 17.26 -1.53
CA ASP A 102 -27.24 16.29 -1.87
C ASP A 102 -25.87 16.94 -1.75
N PHE A 103 -25.04 16.45 -0.83
CA PHE A 103 -23.67 16.91 -0.62
C PHE A 103 -22.73 16.08 -1.47
N ILE A 104 -22.41 16.62 -2.66
CA ILE A 104 -21.44 16.03 -3.57
C ILE A 104 -20.07 16.58 -3.23
N ILE A 105 -19.28 15.80 -2.50
CA ILE A 105 -17.96 16.21 -1.97
C ILE A 105 -16.85 15.32 -2.54
N ARG A 106 -15.68 15.91 -2.76
CA ARG A 106 -14.48 15.22 -3.26
C ARG A 106 -13.34 15.33 -2.26
N ARG A 107 -12.62 14.24 -2.04
CA ARG A 107 -11.47 14.22 -1.13
C ARG A 107 -10.24 14.84 -1.80
N LYS A 108 -9.44 15.59 -1.03
CA LYS A 108 -8.08 16.02 -1.41
C LYS A 108 -7.09 14.87 -1.19
N PRO A 109 -6.51 14.27 -2.24
CA PRO A 109 -5.77 13.00 -2.12
C PRO A 109 -4.31 13.18 -1.66
N LEU A 110 -3.77 14.41 -1.67
CA LEU A 110 -2.32 14.67 -1.52
C LEU A 110 -1.70 14.04 -0.27
N PHE A 111 -2.38 14.16 0.88
CA PHE A 111 -1.91 13.57 2.13
C PHE A 111 -1.73 12.05 2.03
N TYR A 112 -2.72 11.36 1.44
CA TYR A 112 -2.68 9.91 1.26
C TYR A 112 -1.68 9.49 0.18
N THR A 113 -1.56 10.26 -0.91
CA THR A 113 -0.58 9.97 -1.96
C THR A 113 0.86 10.02 -1.41
N ILE A 114 1.20 11.07 -0.66
CA ILE A 114 2.56 11.27 -0.13
C ILE A 114 2.88 10.29 0.99
N ASN A 115 1.94 10.04 1.90
CA ASN A 115 2.23 9.25 3.11
C ASN A 115 1.91 7.76 2.97
N LEU A 116 1.15 7.35 1.97
CA LEU A 116 0.76 5.94 1.76
C LEU A 116 1.29 5.39 0.43
N ILE A 117 1.01 6.07 -0.70
CA ILE A 117 1.35 5.54 -2.03
C ILE A 117 2.87 5.59 -2.29
N ILE A 118 3.51 6.74 -2.05
CA ILE A 118 4.95 6.91 -2.31
C ILE A 118 5.82 5.92 -1.49
N PRO A 119 5.65 5.80 -0.16
CA PRO A 119 6.41 4.84 0.64
C PRO A 119 6.20 3.41 0.16
N CYS A 120 4.97 3.04 -0.21
CA CYS A 120 4.66 1.70 -0.71
C CYS A 120 5.44 1.36 -1.99
N ILE A 121 5.51 2.30 -2.95
CA ILE A 121 6.29 2.11 -4.19
C ILE A 121 7.78 1.97 -3.88
N LEU A 122 8.34 2.83 -3.01
CA LEU A 122 9.75 2.77 -2.59
C LEU A 122 10.08 1.44 -1.91
N ILE A 123 9.18 0.93 -1.08
CA ILE A 123 9.29 -0.36 -0.39
C ILE A 123 9.32 -1.50 -1.39
N THR A 124 8.40 -1.51 -2.37
CA THR A 124 8.39 -2.55 -3.41
C THR A 124 9.65 -2.53 -4.27
N SER A 125 10.20 -1.35 -4.56
CA SER A 125 11.44 -1.24 -5.34
C SER A 125 12.66 -1.70 -4.54
N LEU A 126 12.73 -1.38 -3.24
CA LEU A 126 13.77 -1.88 -2.33
C LEU A 126 13.75 -3.41 -2.23
N ALA A 127 12.57 -4.03 -2.18
CA ALA A 127 12.44 -5.49 -2.15
C ALA A 127 13.06 -6.16 -3.39
N ILE A 128 12.86 -5.58 -4.58
CA ILE A 128 13.45 -6.09 -5.83
C ILE A 128 14.97 -5.84 -5.86
N LEU A 129 15.41 -4.67 -5.39
CA LEU A 129 16.84 -4.27 -5.38
C LEU A 129 17.70 -5.20 -4.52
N VAL A 130 17.16 -5.78 -3.44
CA VAL A 130 17.88 -6.74 -2.57
C VAL A 130 18.37 -7.97 -3.35
N PHE A 131 17.63 -8.41 -4.37
CA PHE A 131 18.05 -9.55 -5.21
C PHE A 131 19.20 -9.21 -6.16
N TYR A 132 19.36 -7.94 -6.51
CA TYR A 132 20.42 -7.50 -7.41
C TYR A 132 21.79 -7.41 -6.72
N LEU A 133 21.82 -7.17 -5.40
CA LEU A 133 23.08 -7.00 -4.67
C LEU A 133 23.83 -8.34 -4.53
N PRO A 134 25.11 -8.45 -4.90
CA PRO A 134 25.89 -9.68 -4.74
C PRO A 134 26.12 -10.01 -3.26
N SER A 135 26.10 -11.30 -2.90
CA SER A 135 26.20 -11.77 -1.51
C SER A 135 27.61 -11.85 -0.94
N ASP A 136 28.63 -11.57 -1.76
CA ASP A 136 30.03 -11.62 -1.34
C ASP A 136 30.42 -10.46 -0.41
N CYS A 137 29.60 -9.40 -0.34
CA CYS A 137 29.75 -8.32 0.64
C CYS A 137 29.04 -8.71 1.94
N GLY A 138 29.76 -8.77 3.06
CA GLY A 138 29.19 -9.02 4.40
C GLY A 138 28.04 -8.05 4.76
N GLU A 139 28.02 -6.87 4.16
CA GLU A 139 26.97 -5.85 4.32
C GLU A 139 25.62 -6.21 3.67
N LYS A 140 25.57 -7.14 2.71
CA LYS A 140 24.28 -7.58 2.10
C LYS A 140 23.33 -8.12 3.16
N MET A 141 23.90 -8.78 4.16
CA MET A 141 23.17 -9.37 5.27
C MET A 141 22.44 -8.35 6.11
N THR A 142 23.19 -7.36 6.57
CA THR A 142 22.69 -6.24 7.35
C THR A 142 21.63 -5.47 6.54
N LEU A 143 21.91 -5.17 5.27
CA LEU A 143 20.97 -4.48 4.40
C LEU A 143 19.66 -5.26 4.20
N CYS A 144 19.75 -6.58 4.01
CA CYS A 144 18.56 -7.43 3.87
C CYS A 144 17.71 -7.44 5.15
N ILE A 145 18.33 -7.49 6.32
CA ILE A 145 17.62 -7.47 7.62
C ILE A 145 16.98 -6.10 7.87
N SER A 146 17.72 -5.00 7.61
CA SER A 146 17.20 -3.63 7.76
C SER A 146 16.02 -3.36 6.82
N VAL A 147 16.11 -3.80 5.56
CA VAL A 147 15.00 -3.70 4.60
C VAL A 147 13.82 -4.54 5.09
N LEU A 148 14.03 -5.78 5.50
CA LEU A 148 12.96 -6.64 6.02
C LEU A 148 12.23 -6.02 7.22
N LEU A 149 12.97 -5.45 8.18
CA LEU A 149 12.37 -4.75 9.32
C LEU A 149 11.55 -3.53 8.86
N ALA A 150 12.11 -2.68 8.00
CA ALA A 150 11.40 -1.52 7.46
C ALA A 150 10.11 -1.93 6.73
N LEU A 151 10.17 -2.96 5.88
CA LEU A 151 9.02 -3.51 5.17
C LEU A 151 7.91 -3.95 6.15
N THR A 152 8.26 -4.66 7.23
CA THR A 152 7.28 -5.10 8.24
C THR A 152 6.64 -3.94 9.00
N VAL A 153 7.41 -2.92 9.41
CA VAL A 153 6.88 -1.75 10.14
C VAL A 153 5.92 -0.97 9.26
N PHE A 154 6.27 -0.70 8.00
CA PHE A 154 5.38 -0.02 7.06
C PHE A 154 4.11 -0.82 6.77
N LEU A 155 4.22 -2.16 6.66
CA LEU A 155 3.06 -3.04 6.51
C LEU A 155 2.09 -2.92 7.69
N LEU A 156 2.63 -2.93 8.91
CA LEU A 156 1.85 -2.77 10.15
C LEU A 156 1.19 -1.40 10.23
N LEU A 157 1.90 -0.33 9.87
CA LEU A 157 1.35 1.03 9.81
C LEU A 157 0.16 1.11 8.84
N ILE A 158 0.30 0.54 7.64
CA ILE A 158 -0.76 0.54 6.63
C ILE A 158 -1.98 -0.26 7.10
N SER A 159 -1.79 -1.40 7.75
CA SER A 159 -2.89 -2.22 8.31
C SER A 159 -3.72 -1.50 9.38
N LYS A 160 -3.16 -0.47 10.03
CA LYS A 160 -3.84 0.36 11.02
C LYS A 160 -4.64 1.50 10.38
N ILE A 161 -4.20 1.99 9.22
CA ILE A 161 -4.83 3.12 8.51
C ILE A 161 -5.98 2.63 7.63
N VAL A 162 -5.86 1.47 7.00
CA VAL A 162 -6.91 0.89 6.15
C VAL A 162 -7.94 0.18 7.04
N PRO A 163 -9.20 0.64 7.10
CA PRO A 163 -10.20 0.01 7.96
C PRO A 163 -10.50 -1.41 7.45
N PRO A 164 -10.65 -2.41 8.35
CA PRO A 164 -11.06 -3.75 7.97
C PRO A 164 -12.54 -3.72 7.53
N THR A 165 -12.77 -3.49 6.24
CA THR A 165 -14.11 -3.42 5.66
C THR A 165 -14.28 -4.56 4.66
N SER A 166 -15.35 -5.35 4.85
CA SER A 166 -15.67 -6.54 4.05
C SER A 166 -16.68 -6.27 2.92
N LEU A 167 -17.31 -5.09 2.92
CA LEU A 167 -18.40 -4.77 1.97
C LEU A 167 -17.88 -4.38 0.59
N ASP A 168 -16.79 -3.62 0.52
CA ASP A 168 -16.09 -3.27 -0.72
C ASP A 168 -14.60 -3.06 -0.44
N VAL A 169 -13.73 -3.84 -1.07
CA VAL A 169 -12.27 -3.67 -0.93
C VAL A 169 -11.83 -2.48 -1.78
N PRO A 170 -11.26 -1.39 -1.19
CA PRO A 170 -10.79 -0.23 -1.93
C PRO A 170 -9.72 -0.64 -2.95
N LEU A 171 -9.59 0.09 -4.06
CA LEU A 171 -8.57 -0.20 -5.07
C LEU A 171 -7.16 -0.16 -4.46
N VAL A 172 -6.91 0.81 -3.56
CA VAL A 172 -5.70 0.86 -2.74
C VAL A 172 -5.56 -0.39 -1.87
N GLY A 173 -6.63 -0.89 -1.28
CA GLY A 173 -6.62 -2.16 -0.54
C GLY A 173 -6.23 -3.35 -1.40
N LYS A 174 -6.74 -3.46 -2.64
CA LYS A 174 -6.34 -4.52 -3.58
C LYS A 174 -4.86 -4.42 -3.96
N TYR A 175 -4.38 -3.21 -4.25
CA TYR A 175 -2.98 -2.95 -4.52
C TYR A 175 -2.09 -3.31 -3.33
N LEU A 176 -2.48 -2.91 -2.13
CA LEU A 176 -1.76 -3.23 -0.90
C LEU A 176 -1.75 -4.73 -0.62
N MET A 177 -2.85 -5.45 -0.82
CA MET A 177 -2.91 -6.91 -0.70
C MET A 177 -1.94 -7.60 -1.65
N PHE A 178 -1.91 -7.18 -2.91
CA PHE A 178 -0.94 -7.67 -3.89
C PHE A 178 0.50 -7.39 -3.44
N THR A 179 0.77 -6.17 -2.97
CA THR A 179 2.07 -5.78 -2.42
C THR A 179 2.45 -6.60 -1.18
N MET A 180 1.51 -6.90 -0.27
CA MET A 180 1.77 -7.74 0.90
C MET A 180 2.27 -9.12 0.45
N VAL A 181 1.58 -9.75 -0.51
CA VAL A 181 1.94 -11.06 -1.04
C VAL A 181 3.32 -11.03 -1.69
N LEU A 182 3.61 -10.03 -2.53
CA LEU A 182 4.93 -9.88 -3.15
C LEU A 182 6.05 -9.68 -2.12
N VAL A 183 5.81 -8.86 -1.09
CA VAL A 183 6.76 -8.62 -0.01
C VAL A 183 7.00 -9.88 0.80
N THR A 184 5.96 -10.65 1.15
CA THR A 184 6.10 -11.93 1.84
C THR A 184 6.93 -12.93 1.02
N PHE A 185 6.65 -13.06 -0.28
CA PHE A 185 7.43 -13.93 -1.16
C PHE A 185 8.89 -13.47 -1.28
N SER A 186 9.12 -12.16 -1.36
CA SER A 186 10.47 -11.58 -1.36
C SER A 186 11.23 -11.91 -0.07
N ILE A 187 10.57 -11.79 1.09
CA ILE A 187 11.16 -12.10 2.40
C ILE A 187 11.57 -13.58 2.46
N VAL A 188 10.67 -14.50 2.11
CA VAL A 188 10.95 -15.95 2.13
C VAL A 188 12.11 -16.28 1.20
N THR A 189 12.11 -15.74 -0.02
CA THR A 189 13.18 -15.97 -1.00
C THR A 189 14.51 -15.43 -0.50
N SER A 190 14.54 -14.25 0.12
CA SER A 190 15.75 -13.68 0.72
C SER A 190 16.32 -14.55 1.84
N VAL A 191 15.47 -15.10 2.72
CA VAL A 191 15.89 -16.05 3.77
C VAL A 191 16.42 -17.35 3.17
N CYS A 192 15.82 -17.85 2.08
CA CYS A 192 16.32 -19.02 1.38
C CYS A 192 17.68 -18.77 0.73
N VAL A 193 17.85 -17.65 0.01
CA VAL A 193 19.13 -17.25 -0.60
C VAL A 193 20.20 -17.12 0.46
N LEU A 194 19.85 -16.52 1.60
CA LEU A 194 20.73 -16.42 2.75
C LEU A 194 21.19 -17.79 3.26
N ASN A 195 20.23 -18.68 3.51
CA ASN A 195 20.52 -20.02 4.02
C ASN A 195 21.43 -20.80 3.05
N VAL A 196 21.19 -20.68 1.74
CA VAL A 196 22.01 -21.30 0.69
C VAL A 196 23.43 -20.69 0.66
N HIS A 197 23.56 -19.37 0.83
CA HIS A 197 24.85 -18.68 0.79
C HIS A 197 25.80 -19.11 1.92
N HIS A 198 25.29 -19.28 3.15
CA HIS A 198 26.10 -19.73 4.28
C HIS A 198 26.33 -21.24 4.34
N ARG A 199 25.91 -22.03 3.33
CA ARG A 199 26.23 -23.46 3.29
C ARG A 199 27.72 -23.69 3.04
N SER A 200 28.40 -24.23 4.06
CA SER A 200 29.78 -24.68 3.95
C SER A 200 29.87 -26.09 3.34
N PRO A 201 30.91 -26.40 2.54
CA PRO A 201 31.16 -27.75 2.02
C PRO A 201 31.45 -28.81 3.10
N THR A 202 31.71 -28.40 4.34
CA THR A 202 31.92 -29.31 5.48
C THR A 202 30.62 -29.86 6.07
N THR A 203 29.50 -29.16 5.90
CA THR A 203 28.21 -29.52 6.52
C THR A 203 27.17 -30.02 5.52
N HIS A 204 27.30 -29.71 4.22
CA HIS A 204 26.34 -30.12 3.19
C HIS A 204 27.02 -30.65 1.92
N THR A 205 26.53 -31.79 1.43
CA THR A 205 26.88 -32.32 0.11
C THR A 205 25.91 -31.80 -0.95
N MET A 206 26.41 -31.37 -2.11
CA MET A 206 25.59 -30.78 -3.17
C MET A 206 24.93 -31.86 -4.03
N PRO A 207 23.58 -31.93 -4.09
CA PRO A 207 22.90 -32.95 -4.90
C PRO A 207 23.18 -32.78 -6.40
N PRO A 208 23.22 -33.87 -7.18
CA PRO A 208 23.48 -33.82 -8.61
C PRO A 208 22.38 -33.07 -9.40
N TRP A 209 21.14 -33.08 -8.93
CA TRP A 209 20.04 -32.34 -9.58
C TRP A 209 20.20 -30.82 -9.42
N VAL A 210 20.63 -30.34 -8.24
CA VAL A 210 20.93 -28.92 -7.97
C VAL A 210 22.01 -28.43 -8.92
N ARG A 211 23.03 -29.27 -9.14
CA ARG A 211 24.14 -28.97 -10.06
C ARG A 211 23.65 -28.79 -11.49
N THR A 212 22.75 -29.64 -11.98
CA THR A 212 22.25 -29.53 -13.35
C THR A 212 21.31 -28.33 -13.52
N LEU A 213 20.45 -28.07 -12.54
CA LEU A 213 19.48 -26.98 -12.58
C LEU A 213 20.16 -25.61 -12.46
N PHE A 214 20.89 -25.37 -11.35
CA PHE A 214 21.45 -24.05 -11.02
C PHE A 214 22.79 -23.73 -11.70
N LEU A 215 23.61 -24.71 -12.07
CA LEU A 215 24.92 -24.47 -12.67
C LEU A 215 24.99 -24.72 -14.19
N ARG A 216 23.97 -25.33 -14.81
CA ARG A 216 23.92 -25.56 -16.27
C ARG A 216 22.71 -24.91 -16.94
N LYS A 217 21.49 -25.22 -16.50
CA LYS A 217 20.25 -24.78 -17.18
C LYS A 217 19.91 -23.30 -16.90
N LEU A 218 19.89 -22.89 -15.64
CA LEU A 218 19.56 -21.51 -15.22
C LEU A 218 20.52 -20.44 -15.76
N PRO A 219 21.86 -20.60 -15.69
CA PRO A 219 22.79 -19.60 -16.21
C PRO A 219 22.69 -19.42 -17.73
N ALA A 220 22.40 -20.50 -18.47
CA ALA A 220 22.18 -20.44 -19.91
C ALA A 220 20.86 -19.73 -20.26
N LEU A 221 19.81 -19.93 -19.47
CA LEU A 221 18.52 -19.26 -19.64
C LEU A 221 18.57 -17.77 -19.26
N LEU A 222 19.32 -17.42 -18.20
CA LEU A 222 19.49 -16.04 -17.71
C LEU A 222 20.64 -15.28 -18.40
N PHE A 223 21.23 -15.83 -19.46
CA PHE A 223 22.38 -15.27 -20.19
C PHE A 223 23.57 -14.87 -19.29
N MET A 224 23.75 -15.56 -18.17
CA MET A 224 24.88 -15.31 -17.28
C MET A 224 26.14 -15.93 -17.88
N LYS A 225 27.19 -15.11 -18.06
CA LYS A 225 28.52 -15.63 -18.40
C LYS A 225 29.06 -16.41 -17.21
N GLN A 226 29.17 -17.73 -17.36
CA GLN A 226 29.81 -18.58 -16.36
C GLN A 226 31.22 -18.02 -16.06
N PRO A 227 31.60 -17.77 -14.79
CA PRO A 227 32.96 -17.43 -14.43
C PRO A 227 33.83 -18.58 -14.92
N ARG A 228 34.56 -18.29 -16.01
CA ARG A 228 35.30 -19.29 -16.79
C ARG A 228 36.10 -20.17 -15.82
N GLN A 229 35.99 -21.47 -16.02
CA GLN A 229 36.82 -22.55 -15.46
C GLN A 229 38.35 -22.33 -15.56
N ASN A 230 38.80 -21.18 -16.09
CA ASN A 230 40.17 -20.73 -16.21
C ASN A 230 40.86 -20.63 -14.85
N CYS A 231 40.22 -20.17 -13.77
CA CYS A 231 40.91 -20.02 -12.48
C CYS A 231 41.22 -21.39 -11.83
N ALA A 232 40.31 -22.36 -11.89
CA ALA A 232 40.55 -23.71 -11.37
C ALA A 232 41.60 -24.48 -12.21
N ARG A 233 41.53 -24.38 -13.55
CA ARG A 233 42.57 -24.94 -14.44
C ARG A 233 43.92 -24.21 -14.29
N GLN A 234 43.94 -22.90 -14.04
CA GLN A 234 45.17 -22.14 -13.78
C GLN A 234 45.77 -22.48 -12.41
N ARG A 235 44.98 -22.63 -11.34
CA ARG A 235 45.46 -23.08 -10.02
C ARG A 235 45.98 -24.51 -10.04
N LEU A 236 45.33 -25.42 -10.78
CA LEU A 236 45.82 -26.78 -11.02
C LEU A 236 47.09 -26.80 -11.89
N ARG A 237 47.20 -25.92 -12.91
CA ARG A 237 48.44 -25.73 -13.70
C ARG A 237 49.57 -25.10 -12.88
N GLN A 238 49.28 -24.14 -12.00
CA GLN A 238 50.26 -23.54 -11.10
C GLN A 238 50.77 -24.58 -10.09
N ARG A 239 49.89 -25.39 -9.46
CA ARG A 239 50.32 -26.50 -8.58
C ARG A 239 51.20 -27.52 -9.31
N ARG A 240 50.91 -27.85 -10.57
CA ARG A 240 51.80 -28.70 -11.39
C ARG A 240 53.15 -28.03 -11.68
N HIS A 241 53.18 -26.74 -12.02
CA HIS A 241 54.43 -26.02 -12.28
C HIS A 241 55.31 -25.82 -11.02
N THR A 242 54.71 -25.66 -9.84
CA THR A 242 55.48 -25.58 -8.58
C THR A 242 56.06 -26.95 -8.20
N GLN A 243 55.40 -28.05 -8.57
CA GLN A 243 55.85 -29.42 -8.31
C GLN A 243 56.91 -29.90 -9.31
N GLU A 244 56.96 -29.34 -10.54
CA GLU A 244 58.01 -29.61 -11.53
C GLU A 244 59.30 -28.80 -11.33
N ARG A 245 59.28 -27.71 -10.56
CA ARG A 245 60.48 -26.89 -10.26
C ARG A 245 61.33 -27.41 -9.10
N GLN A 246 60.99 -28.56 -8.52
CA GLN A 246 61.78 -29.19 -7.47
C GLN A 246 62.73 -30.21 -8.13
N PRO A 247 64.06 -29.99 -8.14
CA PRO A 247 64.98 -30.94 -8.74
C PRO A 247 64.95 -32.25 -7.94
N ARG A 248 64.80 -33.38 -8.63
CA ARG A 248 65.02 -34.70 -8.06
C ARG A 248 66.47 -34.77 -7.56
N PRO A 249 66.77 -35.12 -6.29
CA PRO A 249 68.10 -35.59 -5.98
C PRO A 249 68.29 -36.94 -6.68
N LEU A 250 69.35 -37.03 -7.48
CA LEU A 250 69.85 -38.26 -8.09
C LEU A 250 70.05 -39.33 -7.00
N CYS A 251 69.55 -40.55 -7.23
CA CYS A 251 70.12 -41.73 -6.60
C CYS A 251 71.54 -41.95 -7.13
N SER A 252 72.54 -41.90 -6.26
CA SER A 252 73.86 -42.49 -6.51
C SER A 252 73.97 -43.79 -5.71
N TRP A 253 74.32 -44.87 -6.41
CA TRP A 253 74.60 -46.18 -5.85
C TRP A 253 76.03 -46.22 -5.30
N ALA A 254 76.24 -46.77 -4.10
CA ALA A 254 77.49 -47.42 -3.72
C ALA A 254 77.23 -48.41 -2.56
N THR A 255 77.14 -49.69 -2.91
CA THR A 255 77.36 -50.83 -2.01
C THR A 255 78.84 -50.92 -1.65
N LEU A 256 79.22 -51.00 -0.36
CA LEU A 256 80.40 -51.76 0.12
C LEU A 256 80.29 -51.98 1.64
N GLY A 257 80.61 -53.19 2.10
CA GLY A 257 80.25 -53.72 3.43
C GLY A 257 81.28 -53.61 4.57
N ARG A 258 81.03 -54.45 5.61
CA ARG A 258 81.67 -54.58 6.95
C ARG A 258 81.24 -53.51 7.95
N PHE A 259 80.84 -53.79 9.19
CA PHE A 259 81.01 -54.94 10.08
C PHE A 259 79.67 -55.50 10.56
#